data_AF-A0A6J0M4Y2-F1
#
_entry.id   AF-A0A6J0M4Y2-F1
#
_cell.length_a   1.000
_cell.length_b   1.000
_cell.length_c   1.000
_cell.angle_alpha   90.00
_cell.angle_beta   90.00
_cell.angle_gamma   90.00
#
_symmetry.space_group_name_H-M   'P 1'
#
loop_
_entity.id
_entity.type
_entity.pdbx_description
1 polymer ?
#
loop_
_entity_poly.entity_id
_entity_poly.type
_entity_poly.pdbx_seq_one_letter_code
_entity_poly.pdbx_strand_id
1 'polypeptide(L)'
;MKFIFSFVLFFLFLNCLATAQTLIQNCCKKSSTNSPDFNYDICVQYLEKDPQCKNATNLKELVIALTKNAASKSANLKKIAEEILKDKKLKRGIESNLRDCVEFYDDANDSLNNTLTLVNLGKYMDAATALSTALDGMTSCEDGFKESDTKSPISKEDNVLRQLISIDLSFGVNLK
;
A
#
# COMPACT_ATOMS: atom_id res chain seq x y z
N MET A 1 -27.89 -24.71 30.46
CA MET A 1 -26.58 -24.01 30.52
C MET A 1 -25.75 -24.13 29.23
N LYS A 2 -25.63 -25.31 28.59
CA LYS A 2 -24.91 -25.46 27.30
C LYS A 2 -25.49 -24.66 26.12
N PHE A 3 -26.83 -24.59 25.99
CA PHE A 3 -27.50 -23.83 24.92
C PHE A 3 -27.31 -22.31 25.02
N ILE A 4 -27.31 -21.76 26.24
CA ILE A 4 -27.10 -20.32 26.46
C ILE A 4 -25.64 -19.95 26.13
N PHE A 5 -24.67 -20.79 26.52
CA PHE A 5 -23.26 -20.61 26.16
C PHE A 5 -23.04 -20.65 24.64
N SER A 6 -23.73 -21.56 23.93
CA SER A 6 -23.69 -21.66 22.47
C SER A 6 -24.32 -20.45 21.76
N PHE A 7 -25.40 -19.89 22.32
CA PHE A 7 -26.05 -18.70 21.77
C PHE A 7 -25.19 -17.46 21.98
N VAL A 8 -24.58 -17.29 23.15
CA VAL A 8 -23.68 -16.16 23.45
C VAL A 8 -22.43 -16.20 22.56
N LEU A 9 -21.84 -17.38 22.35
CA LEU A 9 -20.73 -17.56 21.41
C LEU A 9 -21.15 -17.21 19.97
N PHE A 10 -22.31 -17.68 19.51
CA PHE A 10 -22.83 -17.39 18.18
C PHE A 10 -23.08 -15.88 17.96
N PHE A 11 -23.62 -15.17 18.95
CA PHE A 11 -23.78 -13.71 18.91
C PHE A 11 -22.45 -12.95 18.93
N LEU A 12 -21.45 -13.43 19.68
CA LEU A 12 -20.10 -12.84 19.67
C LEU A 12 -19.41 -13.03 18.31
N PHE A 13 -19.59 -14.18 17.66
CA PHE A 13 -19.09 -14.44 16.30
C PHE A 13 -19.79 -13.57 15.23
N LEU A 14 -21.10 -13.36 15.34
CA LEU A 14 -21.86 -12.50 14.41
C LEU A 14 -21.49 -11.01 14.51
N ASN A 15 -21.28 -10.50 15.73
CA ASN A 15 -20.88 -9.10 15.92
C ASN A 15 -19.46 -8.83 15.41
N CYS A 16 -18.54 -9.79 15.58
CA CYS A 16 -17.16 -9.67 15.06
C CYS A 16 -17.12 -9.59 13.52
N LEU A 17 -17.97 -10.39 12.84
CA LEU A 17 -18.10 -10.37 11.37
C LEU A 17 -18.71 -9.05 10.85
N ALA A 18 -19.72 -8.52 11.55
CA ALA A 18 -20.37 -7.27 11.18
C ALA A 18 -19.45 -6.04 11.37
N THR A 19 -18.54 -6.06 12.36
CA THR A 19 -17.63 -4.93 12.63
C THR A 19 -16.46 -4.83 11.64
N ALA A 20 -15.89 -5.95 11.17
CA ALA A 20 -14.78 -5.89 10.21
C ALA A 20 -15.22 -5.41 8.82
N GLN A 21 -16.49 -5.68 8.45
CA GLN A 21 -17.11 -5.14 7.23
C GLN A 21 -17.35 -3.62 7.30
N THR A 22 -16.99 -2.94 8.40
CA THR A 22 -17.30 -1.52 8.62
C THR A 22 -16.08 -0.59 8.68
N LEU A 23 -14.87 -1.03 9.00
CA LEU A 23 -13.71 -0.12 9.05
C LEU A 23 -13.17 0.19 7.64
N ILE A 24 -12.82 -0.84 6.87
CA ILE A 24 -12.25 -0.70 5.52
C ILE A 24 -13.20 0.11 4.63
N GLN A 25 -14.47 -0.26 4.60
CA GLN A 25 -15.47 0.42 3.78
C GLN A 25 -15.64 1.89 4.18
N ASN A 26 -15.68 2.21 5.48
CA ASN A 26 -15.77 3.59 5.95
C ASN A 26 -14.54 4.42 5.57
N CYS A 27 -13.34 3.86 5.73
CA CYS A 27 -12.09 4.52 5.35
C CYS A 27 -12.02 4.76 3.83
N CYS A 28 -12.29 3.72 3.02
CA CYS A 28 -12.35 3.86 1.56
C CYS A 28 -13.41 4.88 1.12
N LYS A 29 -14.59 4.88 1.77
CA LYS A 29 -15.65 5.82 1.46
C LYS A 29 -15.23 7.26 1.76
N LYS A 30 -14.64 7.50 2.94
CA LYS A 30 -14.14 8.82 3.34
C LYS A 30 -13.05 9.34 2.40
N SER A 31 -12.14 8.47 1.96
CA SER A 31 -11.11 8.85 0.97
C SER A 31 -11.73 9.19 -0.39
N SER A 32 -12.68 8.39 -0.86
CA SER A 32 -13.39 8.64 -2.15
C SER A 32 -14.19 9.95 -2.17
N THR A 33 -14.65 10.44 -1.01
CA THR A 33 -15.33 11.75 -0.94
C THR A 33 -14.38 12.93 -0.96
N ASN A 34 -13.12 12.71 -0.56
CA ASN A 34 -12.12 13.78 -0.44
C ASN A 34 -11.22 13.90 -1.67
N SER A 35 -11.18 12.88 -2.53
CA SER A 35 -10.35 12.86 -3.74
C SER A 35 -11.11 12.19 -4.90
N PRO A 36 -11.41 12.92 -5.99
CA PRO A 36 -12.09 12.37 -7.17
C PRO A 36 -11.33 11.21 -7.84
N ASP A 37 -10.00 11.21 -7.74
CA ASP A 37 -9.14 10.19 -8.34
C ASP A 37 -9.02 8.92 -7.48
N PHE A 38 -9.58 8.94 -6.26
CA PHE A 38 -9.56 7.79 -5.37
C PHE A 38 -10.67 6.79 -5.71
N ASN A 39 -10.27 5.59 -6.11
CA ASN A 39 -11.22 4.53 -6.46
C ASN A 39 -11.64 3.70 -5.24
N TYR A 40 -12.90 3.84 -4.83
CA TYR A 40 -13.50 3.10 -3.72
C TYR A 40 -13.41 1.58 -3.90
N ASP A 41 -13.78 1.07 -5.08
CA ASP A 41 -13.87 -0.37 -5.33
C ASP A 41 -12.48 -1.03 -5.29
N ILE A 42 -11.47 -0.35 -5.85
CA ILE A 42 -10.07 -0.78 -5.78
C ILE A 42 -9.59 -0.81 -4.32
N CYS A 43 -9.90 0.23 -3.54
CA CYS A 43 -9.55 0.29 -2.13
C CYS A 43 -10.15 -0.89 -1.35
N VAL A 44 -11.45 -1.12 -1.46
CA VAL A 44 -12.11 -2.24 -0.78
C VAL A 44 -11.53 -3.57 -1.25
N GLN A 45 -11.35 -3.75 -2.55
CA GLN A 45 -10.83 -5.00 -3.11
C GLN A 45 -9.42 -5.34 -2.60
N TYR A 46 -8.52 -4.37 -2.48
CA TYR A 46 -7.18 -4.62 -1.96
C TYR A 46 -7.20 -4.98 -0.48
N LEU A 47 -7.89 -4.16 0.32
CA LEU A 47 -7.85 -4.27 1.77
C LEU A 47 -8.60 -5.51 2.27
N GLU A 48 -9.71 -5.89 1.63
CA GLU A 48 -10.43 -7.11 1.98
C GLU A 48 -9.69 -8.39 1.53
N LYS A 49 -8.69 -8.30 0.65
CA LYS A 49 -7.84 -9.46 0.31
C LYS A 49 -6.63 -9.60 1.22
N ASP A 50 -6.31 -8.56 2.00
CA ASP A 50 -5.17 -8.54 2.91
C ASP A 50 -5.60 -8.97 4.34
N PRO A 51 -5.08 -10.09 4.87
CA PRO A 51 -5.44 -10.56 6.21
C PRO A 51 -5.05 -9.60 7.34
N GLN A 52 -3.96 -8.84 7.20
CA GLN A 52 -3.53 -7.87 8.23
C GLN A 52 -4.47 -6.66 8.23
N CYS A 53 -4.86 -6.16 7.06
CA CYS A 53 -5.84 -5.08 6.93
C CYS A 53 -7.21 -5.50 7.46
N LYS A 54 -7.65 -6.74 7.19
CA LYS A 54 -8.89 -7.31 7.73
C LYS A 54 -8.92 -7.40 9.25
N ASN A 55 -7.76 -7.63 9.86
CA ASN A 55 -7.63 -7.76 11.32
C ASN A 55 -7.45 -6.40 12.03
N ALA A 56 -7.26 -5.31 11.28
CA ALA A 56 -7.12 -3.99 11.87
C ALA A 56 -8.44 -3.54 12.53
N THR A 57 -8.35 -3.08 13.77
CA THR A 57 -9.52 -2.64 14.56
C THR A 57 -9.72 -1.13 14.55
N ASN A 58 -8.73 -0.38 14.07
CA ASN A 58 -8.74 1.08 13.98
C ASN A 58 -7.88 1.59 12.81
N LEU A 59 -8.02 2.88 12.48
CA LEU A 59 -7.32 3.50 11.36
C LEU A 59 -5.79 3.40 11.47
N LYS A 60 -5.23 3.53 12.68
CA LYS A 60 -3.78 3.42 12.90
C LYS A 60 -3.27 2.02 12.56
N GLU A 61 -3.96 0.98 13.03
CA GLU A 61 -3.64 -0.40 12.69
C GLU A 61 -3.78 -0.68 11.20
N LEU A 62 -4.78 -0.09 10.55
CA LEU A 62 -5.01 -0.24 9.12
C LEU A 62 -3.90 0.41 8.29
N VAL A 63 -3.47 1.62 8.64
CA VAL A 63 -2.30 2.30 8.05
C VAL A 63 -1.06 1.44 8.25
N ILE A 64 -0.77 0.97 9.47
CA ILE A 64 0.40 0.12 9.74
C ILE A 64 0.38 -1.16 8.89
N ALA A 65 -0.78 -1.81 8.73
CA ALA A 65 -0.92 -3.01 7.92
C ALA A 65 -0.65 -2.72 6.43
N LEU A 66 -1.22 -1.62 5.90
CA LEU A 66 -1.01 -1.18 4.53
C LEU A 66 0.46 -0.83 4.27
N THR A 67 1.08 -0.02 5.13
CA THR A 67 2.47 0.40 4.99
C THR A 67 3.40 -0.82 4.99
N LYS A 68 3.15 -1.82 5.84
CA LYS A 68 3.93 -3.08 5.86
C LYS A 68 3.79 -3.87 4.56
N ASN A 69 2.57 -3.97 4.03
CA ASN A 69 2.34 -4.65 2.74
C ASN A 69 3.05 -3.90 1.61
N ALA A 70 2.92 -2.58 1.55
CA ALA A 70 3.62 -1.73 0.59
C ALA A 70 5.14 -1.91 0.68
N ALA A 71 5.73 -1.89 1.88
CA ALA A 71 7.16 -2.09 2.06
C ALA A 71 7.62 -3.48 1.56
N SER A 72 6.88 -4.54 1.92
CA SER A 72 7.16 -5.89 1.42
C SER A 72 7.05 -5.99 -0.11
N LYS A 73 6.11 -5.27 -0.72
CA LYS A 73 5.95 -5.23 -2.17
C LYS A 73 7.08 -4.44 -2.84
N SER A 74 7.49 -3.31 -2.28
CA SER A 74 8.63 -2.53 -2.78
C SER A 74 9.91 -3.36 -2.77
N ALA A 75 10.20 -4.04 -1.65
CA ALA A 75 11.34 -4.94 -1.56
C ALA A 75 11.28 -6.11 -2.55
N ASN A 76 10.08 -6.62 -2.86
CA ASN A 76 9.92 -7.67 -3.88
C ASN A 76 10.11 -7.12 -5.31
N LEU A 77 9.55 -5.94 -5.61
CA LEU A 77 9.74 -5.27 -6.89
C LEU A 77 11.21 -4.98 -7.17
N LYS A 78 11.95 -4.48 -6.17
CA LYS A 78 13.41 -4.32 -6.24
C LYS A 78 14.08 -5.62 -6.69
N LYS A 79 13.78 -6.75 -6.04
CA LYS A 79 14.34 -8.07 -6.40
C LYS A 79 13.97 -8.52 -7.81
N ILE A 80 12.73 -8.30 -8.23
CA ILE A 80 12.27 -8.63 -9.59
C ILE A 80 13.03 -7.79 -10.63
N ALA A 81 13.17 -6.48 -10.38
CA ALA A 81 13.91 -5.57 -11.25
C ALA A 81 15.40 -5.97 -11.34
N GLU A 82 16.04 -6.26 -10.20
CA GLU A 82 17.41 -6.77 -10.14
C GLU A 82 17.59 -8.09 -10.90
N GLU A 83 16.59 -8.98 -10.89
CA GLU A 83 16.63 -10.22 -11.65
C GLU A 83 16.53 -9.96 -13.16
N ILE A 84 15.64 -9.07 -13.59
CA ILE A 84 15.51 -8.67 -15.00
C ILE A 84 16.82 -8.03 -15.51
N LEU A 85 17.49 -7.23 -14.67
CA LEU A 85 18.76 -6.60 -14.99
C LEU A 85 19.91 -7.61 -15.24
N LYS A 86 19.75 -8.90 -14.88
CA LYS A 86 20.74 -9.94 -15.19
C LYS A 86 20.65 -10.43 -16.64
N ASP A 87 19.56 -10.14 -17.37
CA ASP A 87 19.44 -10.52 -18.77
C ASP A 87 20.40 -9.69 -19.64
N LYS A 88 21.42 -10.36 -20.20
CA LYS A 88 22.40 -9.76 -21.11
C LYS A 88 21.80 -9.25 -22.43
N LYS A 89 20.55 -9.62 -22.73
CA LYS A 89 19.83 -9.17 -23.93
C LYS A 89 18.91 -7.98 -23.67
N LEU A 90 18.91 -7.45 -22.45
CA LEU A 90 18.10 -6.28 -22.09
C LEU A 90 18.51 -5.06 -22.92
N LYS A 91 17.52 -4.33 -23.45
CA LYS A 91 17.80 -3.12 -24.23
C LYS A 91 18.34 -2.03 -23.29
N ARG A 92 19.36 -1.29 -23.73
CA ARG A 92 20.02 -0.24 -22.91
C ARG A 92 19.06 0.78 -22.28
N GLY A 93 18.04 1.23 -23.03
CA GLY A 93 17.04 2.18 -22.50
C GLY A 93 16.19 1.56 -21.38
N ILE A 94 15.81 0.28 -21.53
CA ILE A 94 15.10 -0.45 -20.48
C ILE A 94 16.01 -0.70 -19.28
N GLU A 95 17.28 -1.05 -19.52
CA GLU A 95 18.27 -1.27 -18.46
C GLU A 95 18.47 -0.01 -17.61
N SER A 96 18.69 1.15 -18.22
CA SER A 96 18.93 2.41 -17.48
C SER A 96 17.76 2.74 -16.58
N ASN A 97 16.54 2.84 -17.14
CA ASN A 97 15.36 3.19 -16.35
C ASN A 97 15.06 2.16 -15.27
N LEU A 98 15.32 0.87 -15.54
CA LEU A 98 15.10 -0.18 -14.55
C LEU A 98 16.10 -0.12 -13.40
N ARG A 99 17.33 0.37 -13.62
CA ARG A 99 18.28 0.66 -12.54
C ARG A 99 17.80 1.83 -11.68
N ASP A 100 17.30 2.89 -12.30
CA ASP A 100 16.72 4.02 -11.56
C ASP A 100 15.52 3.56 -10.73
N CYS A 101 14.66 2.70 -11.29
CA CYS A 101 13.57 2.07 -10.53
C CYS A 101 14.04 1.24 -9.34
N VAL A 102 15.17 0.53 -9.44
CA VAL A 102 15.74 -0.21 -8.29
C VAL A 102 16.10 0.73 -7.15
N GLU A 103 16.68 1.90 -7.45
CA GLU A 103 16.97 2.93 -6.45
C GLU A 103 15.68 3.49 -5.86
N PHE A 104 14.69 3.84 -6.70
CA PHE A 104 13.39 4.31 -6.22
C PHE A 104 12.65 3.30 -5.34
N TYR A 105 12.72 2.00 -5.63
CA TYR A 105 12.13 0.95 -4.78
C TYR A 105 12.81 0.83 -3.42
N ASP A 106 14.11 1.10 -3.36
CA ASP A 106 14.86 1.15 -2.11
C ASP A 106 14.47 2.37 -1.28
N ASP A 107 14.49 3.55 -1.89
CA ASP A 107 14.10 4.82 -1.25
C ASP A 107 12.64 4.80 -0.77
N ALA A 108 11.74 4.20 -1.56
CA ALA A 108 10.36 4.01 -1.17
C ALA A 108 10.25 3.04 0.02
N ASN A 109 11.02 1.97 0.04
CA ASN A 109 11.05 1.05 1.18
C ASN A 109 11.54 1.75 2.47
N ASP A 110 12.57 2.59 2.37
CA ASP A 110 13.07 3.40 3.50
C ASP A 110 12.01 4.40 3.98
N SER A 111 11.33 5.08 3.05
CA SER A 111 10.24 6.00 3.35
C SER A 111 9.05 5.30 4.02
N LEU A 112 8.70 4.08 3.58
CA LEU A 112 7.65 3.26 4.18
C LEU A 112 8.05 2.78 5.59
N ASN A 113 9.30 2.38 5.81
CA ASN A 113 9.79 2.04 7.15
C ASN A 113 9.83 3.25 8.09
N ASN A 114 10.19 4.43 7.57
CA ASN A 114 10.10 5.68 8.32
C ASN A 114 8.63 6.01 8.67
N THR A 115 7.70 5.82 7.75
CA THR A 115 6.26 5.97 7.99
C THR A 115 5.81 5.12 9.18
N LEU A 116 6.20 3.84 9.23
CA LEU A 116 5.88 2.96 10.37
C LEU A 116 6.39 3.53 11.70
N THR A 117 7.60 4.09 11.70
CA THR A 117 8.18 4.72 12.90
C THR A 117 7.38 5.96 13.30
N LEU A 118 7.08 6.84 12.36
CA LEU A 118 6.38 8.10 12.59
C LEU A 118 4.94 7.88 13.07
N VAL A 119 4.21 6.91 12.50
CA VAL A 119 2.87 6.51 12.95
C VAL A 119 2.88 5.99 14.39
N ASN A 120 3.91 5.24 14.77
CA ASN A 120 4.07 4.75 16.15
C ASN A 120 4.36 5.89 17.14
N LEU A 121 5.12 6.91 16.71
CA LEU A 121 5.42 8.11 17.49
C LEU A 121 4.28 9.14 17.51
N GLY A 122 3.18 8.91 16.80
CA GLY A 122 2.08 9.88 16.69
C GLY A 122 2.37 11.08 15.78
N LYS A 123 3.45 11.03 14.98
CA LYS A 123 3.87 12.09 14.07
C LYS A 123 3.18 11.93 12.71
N TYR A 124 1.86 12.10 12.68
CA TYR A 124 1.04 11.71 11.53
C TYR A 124 1.25 12.57 10.28
N MET A 125 1.51 13.88 10.43
CA MET A 125 1.82 14.76 9.30
C MET A 125 3.16 14.39 8.64
N ASP A 126 4.16 14.05 9.45
CA ASP A 126 5.46 13.58 8.96
C ASP A 126 5.30 12.20 8.28
N ALA A 127 4.48 11.32 8.84
CA ALA A 127 4.17 10.02 8.23
C ALA A 127 3.49 10.16 6.87
N ALA A 128 2.52 11.08 6.73
CA ALA A 128 1.88 11.38 5.46
C ALA A 128 2.90 11.95 4.44
N THR A 129 3.82 12.81 4.89
CA THR A 129 4.91 13.30 4.04
C THR A 129 5.78 12.15 3.54
N ALA A 130 6.17 11.23 4.40
CA ALA A 130 6.97 10.06 4.03
C ALA A 130 6.24 9.13 3.04
N LEU A 131 4.92 8.93 3.20
CA LEU A 131 4.10 8.21 2.23
C LEU A 131 4.03 8.90 0.87
N SER A 132 3.93 10.24 0.85
CA SER A 132 3.98 11.01 -0.39
C SER A 132 5.32 10.82 -1.10
N THR A 133 6.44 10.90 -0.37
CA THR A 133 7.78 10.67 -0.93
C THR A 133 7.91 9.27 -1.53
N ALA A 134 7.40 8.24 -0.85
CA ALA A 134 7.38 6.89 -1.40
C ALA A 134 6.59 6.81 -2.71
N LEU A 135 5.42 7.46 -2.79
CA LEU A 135 4.57 7.48 -3.99
C LEU A 135 5.21 8.24 -5.16
N ASP A 136 5.91 9.34 -4.87
CA ASP A 136 6.61 10.15 -5.87
C ASP A 136 7.77 9.36 -6.50
N GLY A 137 8.52 8.59 -5.70
CA GLY A 137 9.57 7.70 -6.20
C GLY A 137 9.03 6.66 -7.19
N MET A 138 7.90 6.03 -6.88
CA MET A 138 7.27 5.05 -7.78
C MET A 138 6.75 5.70 -9.06
N THR A 139 6.21 6.90 -8.97
CA THR A 139 5.77 7.66 -10.16
C THR A 139 6.94 8.01 -11.05
N SER A 140 8.08 8.39 -10.45
CA SER A 140 9.32 8.72 -11.16
C SER A 140 9.92 7.52 -11.91
N CYS A 141 9.80 6.31 -11.35
CA CYS A 141 10.18 5.07 -12.04
C CYS A 141 9.44 4.92 -13.38
N GLU A 142 8.10 5.03 -13.38
CA GLU A 142 7.31 4.85 -14.61
C GLU A 142 7.43 6.05 -15.57
N ASP A 143 7.65 7.25 -15.07
CA ASP A 143 7.91 8.44 -15.90
C ASP A 143 9.20 8.29 -16.70
N GLY A 144 10.28 7.73 -16.14
CA GLY A 144 11.52 7.46 -16.89
C GLY A 144 11.30 6.53 -18.10
N PHE A 145 10.46 5.50 -17.96
CA PHE A 145 10.07 4.65 -19.09
C PHE A 145 9.27 5.43 -20.15
N LYS A 146 8.33 6.28 -19.71
CA LYS A 146 7.51 7.11 -20.61
C LYS A 146 8.36 8.13 -21.38
N GLU A 147 9.27 8.82 -20.71
CA GLU A 147 10.13 9.86 -21.31
C GLU A 147 11.12 9.30 -22.34
N SER A 148 11.50 8.02 -22.18
CA SER A 148 12.39 7.32 -23.10
C SER A 148 11.67 6.53 -24.19
N ASP A 149 10.33 6.67 -24.31
CA ASP A 149 9.48 5.90 -25.21
C ASP A 149 9.68 4.37 -25.10
N THR A 150 9.96 3.89 -23.88
CA THR A 150 10.11 2.47 -23.59
C THR A 150 8.99 1.97 -22.67
N LYS A 151 8.77 0.65 -22.68
CA LYS A 151 7.77 0.03 -21.82
C LYS A 151 8.43 -0.60 -20.59
N SER A 152 7.97 -0.20 -19.42
CA SER A 152 8.38 -0.82 -18.15
C SER A 152 8.02 -2.31 -18.14
N PRO A 153 9.01 -3.21 -17.91
CA PRO A 153 8.76 -4.64 -17.82
C PRO A 153 7.99 -5.04 -16.54
N ILE A 154 7.85 -4.12 -15.58
CA ILE A 154 7.25 -4.35 -14.25
C ILE A 154 6.09 -3.39 -13.94
N SER A 155 5.60 -2.64 -14.95
CA SER A 155 4.55 -1.63 -14.82
C SER A 155 3.28 -2.09 -14.10
N LYS A 156 2.89 -3.36 -14.23
CA LYS A 156 1.68 -3.88 -13.57
C LYS A 156 1.89 -3.97 -12.07
N GLU A 157 2.99 -4.58 -11.66
CA GLU A 157 3.36 -4.76 -10.26
C GLU A 157 3.67 -3.42 -9.59
N ASP A 158 4.35 -2.50 -10.30
CA ASP A 158 4.58 -1.12 -9.89
C ASP A 158 3.27 -0.38 -9.63
N ASN A 159 2.33 -0.44 -10.57
CA ASN A 159 1.01 0.19 -10.41
C ASN A 159 0.26 -0.35 -9.18
N VAL A 160 0.38 -1.64 -8.86
CA VAL A 160 -0.21 -2.20 -7.63
C VAL A 160 0.42 -1.57 -6.39
N LEU A 161 1.75 -1.40 -6.36
CA LEU A 161 2.43 -0.74 -5.24
C LEU A 161 1.99 0.73 -5.12
N ARG A 162 1.96 1.47 -6.23
CA ARG A 162 1.49 2.87 -6.27
C ARG A 162 0.07 3.02 -5.74
N GLN A 163 -0.85 2.13 -6.14
CA GLN A 163 -2.22 2.14 -5.65
C GLN A 163 -2.28 1.87 -4.14
N LEU A 164 -1.47 0.96 -3.61
CA LEU A 164 -1.41 0.69 -2.17
C LEU A 164 -0.86 1.89 -1.39
N ILE A 165 0.23 2.50 -1.84
CA ILE A 165 0.81 3.68 -1.18
C ILE A 165 -0.17 4.86 -1.27
N SER A 166 -0.87 5.04 -2.38
CA SER A 166 -1.89 6.09 -2.54
C SER A 166 -3.08 5.89 -1.59
N ILE A 167 -3.54 4.65 -1.41
CA ILE A 167 -4.57 4.30 -0.42
C ILE A 167 -4.07 4.62 1.00
N ASP A 168 -2.84 4.20 1.30
CA ASP A 168 -2.23 4.40 2.61
C ASP A 168 -2.04 5.88 2.94
N LEU A 169 -1.53 6.68 1.99
CA LEU A 169 -1.43 8.13 2.12
C LEU A 169 -2.78 8.77 2.42
N SER A 170 -3.82 8.38 1.68
CA SER A 170 -5.19 8.87 1.89
C SER A 170 -5.71 8.55 3.29
N PHE A 171 -5.26 7.44 3.89
CA PHE A 171 -5.63 7.07 5.26
C PHE A 171 -4.75 7.77 6.30
N GLY A 172 -3.45 7.90 6.03
CA GLY A 172 -2.47 8.55 6.89
C GLY A 172 -2.81 10.00 7.18
N VAL A 173 -3.27 10.77 6.18
CA VAL A 173 -3.72 12.16 6.37
C VAL A 173 -4.96 12.30 7.26
N ASN A 174 -5.66 11.20 7.53
CA ASN A 174 -6.84 11.16 8.39
C ASN A 174 -6.55 10.73 9.84
N LEU A 175 -5.30 10.39 10.17
CA LEU A 175 -4.87 10.13 11.55
C LEU A 175 -4.88 11.43 12.38
N LYS A 176 -5.21 11.31 13.68
CA LYS A 176 -5.34 12.42 14.63
C LYS A 176 -4.68 12.08 15.95
#